data_AF-A0A8J5I013-F1
#
_entry.id   AF-A0A8J5I013-F1
#
_cell.length_a   1.000
_cell.length_b   1.000
_cell.length_c   1.000
_cell.angle_alpha   90.00
_cell.angle_beta   90.00
_cell.angle_gamma   90.00
#
_symmetry.space_group_name_H-M   'P 1'
#
loop_
_entity.id
_entity.type
_entity.pdbx_description
1 polymer ?
#
loop_
_entity_poly.entity_id
_entity_poly.type
_entity_poly.pdbx_seq_one_letter_code
_entity_poly.pdbx_strand_id
1 'polypeptide(L)'
;MNQYLETYADILHKINELMKFLHGLNQPAKLRQRIPLRPVTRQETRWSSTFAMVERYFKLKPFLDSVDDELAVYMSFPLEDKRLCGALNELKYFESVSKKLQDERGLTLAAVRALF
;
A
#
# COMPACT_ATOMS: atom_id res chain seq x y z
N MET A 1 -12.98 -10.58 1.99
CA MET A 1 -11.61 -10.00 1.99
C MET A 1 -10.62 -11.15 2.12
N ASN A 2 -9.37 -11.04 1.67
CA ASN A 2 -8.39 -12.14 1.83
C ASN A 2 -8.12 -12.34 3.33
N GLN A 3 -8.27 -13.56 3.84
CA GLN A 3 -8.13 -13.90 5.27
C GLN A 3 -6.79 -13.42 5.87
N TYR A 4 -5.72 -13.39 5.05
CA TYR A 4 -4.42 -12.84 5.45
C TYR A 4 -4.46 -11.33 5.76
N LEU A 5 -5.24 -10.56 4.99
CA LEU A 5 -5.36 -9.11 5.16
C LEU A 5 -6.24 -8.73 6.35
N GLU A 6 -7.06 -9.65 6.85
CA GLU A 6 -7.90 -9.43 8.04
C GLU A 6 -7.05 -9.20 9.29
N THR A 7 -5.88 -9.82 9.39
CA THR A 7 -4.92 -9.58 10.49
C THR A 7 -4.39 -8.13 10.51
N TYR A 8 -4.51 -7.41 9.40
CA TYR A 8 -4.08 -6.02 9.25
C TYR A 8 -5.27 -5.06 9.04
N ALA A 9 -6.52 -5.51 9.22
CA ALA A 9 -7.71 -4.75 8.85
C ALA A 9 -7.72 -3.33 9.44
N ASP A 10 -7.41 -3.20 10.74
CA ASP A 10 -7.41 -1.92 11.44
C ASP A 10 -6.37 -0.94 10.88
N ILE A 11 -5.13 -1.40 10.70
CA ILE A 11 -4.03 -0.57 10.17
C ILE A 11 -4.33 -0.18 8.72
N LEU A 12 -4.81 -1.12 7.91
CA LEU A 12 -5.18 -0.85 6.52
C LEU A 12 -6.37 0.11 6.41
N HIS A 13 -7.32 0.06 7.35
CA HIS A 13 -8.41 1.02 7.43
C HIS A 13 -7.90 2.42 7.75
N LYS A 14 -7.04 2.57 8.77
CA LYS A 14 -6.39 3.85 9.11
C LYS A 14 -5.67 4.48 7.92
N ILE A 15 -4.86 3.69 7.19
CA ILE A 15 -4.14 4.17 6.01
C ILE A 15 -5.09 4.58 4.89
N ASN A 16 -6.17 3.82 4.70
CA ASN A 16 -7.17 4.16 3.67
C ASN A 16 -7.88 5.48 4.00
N GLU A 17 -8.20 5.73 5.26
CA GLU A 17 -8.78 7.01 5.71
C GLU A 17 -7.78 8.17 5.55
N LEU A 18 -6.51 7.96 5.89
CA LEU A 18 -5.44 8.93 5.61
C LEU A 18 -5.35 9.23 4.09
N MET A 19 -5.36 8.21 3.25
CA MET A 19 -5.30 8.38 1.80
C MET A 19 -6.50 9.16 1.25
N LYS A 20 -7.71 8.92 1.78
CA LYS A 20 -8.91 9.70 1.44
C LYS A 20 -8.80 11.14 1.90
N PHE A 21 -8.30 11.37 3.11
CA PHE A 21 -8.08 12.72 3.64
C PHE A 21 -7.08 13.50 2.78
N LEU A 22 -5.93 12.90 2.45
CA LEU A 22 -4.93 13.47 1.56
C LEU A 22 -5.48 13.72 0.15
N HIS A 23 -6.41 12.88 -0.31
CA HIS A 23 -7.11 13.08 -1.59
C HIS A 23 -8.11 14.25 -1.53
N GLY A 24 -8.81 14.42 -0.40
CA GLY A 24 -9.85 15.44 -0.20
C GLY A 24 -9.36 16.82 0.19
N LEU A 25 -8.10 16.97 0.60
CA LEU A 25 -7.47 18.27 0.86
C LEU A 25 -7.48 19.11 -0.43
N ASN A 26 -8.44 20.03 -0.52
CA ASN A 26 -8.83 20.88 -1.67
C ASN A 26 -7.75 21.83 -2.21
N GLN A 27 -6.47 21.62 -1.90
CA GLN A 27 -5.35 22.38 -2.46
C GLN A 27 -4.30 21.43 -3.04
N PRO A 28 -4.65 20.69 -4.10
CA PRO A 28 -3.71 19.78 -4.72
C PRO A 28 -2.47 20.52 -5.26
N ALA A 29 -2.51 21.84 -5.46
CA ALA A 29 -1.32 22.64 -5.77
C ALA A 29 -0.31 22.73 -4.60
N LYS A 30 -0.76 22.99 -3.37
CA LYS A 30 0.13 23.04 -2.19
C LYS A 30 0.65 21.66 -1.83
N LEU A 31 -0.20 20.64 -1.92
CA LEU A 31 0.24 19.25 -1.75
C LEU A 31 1.23 18.86 -2.84
N ARG A 32 1.00 19.16 -4.12
CA ARG A 32 1.96 18.86 -5.21
C ARG A 32 3.31 19.54 -5.05
N GLN A 33 3.36 20.72 -4.41
CA GLN A 33 4.63 21.40 -4.13
C GLN A 33 5.48 20.67 -3.08
N ARG A 34 4.84 19.96 -2.13
CA ARG A 34 5.52 19.27 -1.02
C ARG A 34 5.56 17.76 -1.16
N ILE A 35 4.59 17.19 -1.87
CA ILE A 35 4.29 15.78 -2.04
C ILE A 35 4.02 15.54 -3.53
N PRO A 36 5.01 15.07 -4.31
CA PRO A 36 4.85 14.93 -5.76
C PRO A 36 3.94 13.76 -6.17
N LEU A 37 3.59 12.88 -5.24
CA LEU A 37 2.83 11.67 -5.49
C LEU A 37 1.36 11.84 -5.08
N ARG A 38 0.43 11.32 -5.91
CA ARG A 38 -0.99 11.30 -5.56
C ARG A 38 -1.31 10.18 -4.54
N PRO A 39 -2.19 10.40 -3.57
CA PRO A 39 -2.73 9.33 -2.74
C PRO A 39 -3.45 8.26 -3.57
N VAL A 40 -3.47 7.02 -3.08
CA VAL A 40 -4.17 5.89 -3.69
C VAL A 40 -5.01 5.23 -2.61
N THR A 41 -6.31 5.05 -2.85
CA THR A 41 -7.23 4.34 -1.94
C THR A 41 -7.35 2.88 -2.34
N ARG A 42 -7.66 2.01 -1.37
CA ARG A 42 -7.88 0.59 -1.66
C ARG A 42 -9.32 0.31 -2.10
N GLN A 43 -9.47 -0.76 -2.87
CA GLN A 43 -10.74 -1.45 -3.13
C GLN A 43 -10.79 -2.73 -2.30
N GLU A 44 -11.80 -2.88 -1.45
CA GLU A 44 -11.86 -3.94 -0.44
C GLU A 44 -11.93 -5.36 -1.04
N THR A 45 -12.46 -5.47 -2.25
CA THR A 45 -12.59 -6.76 -2.93
C THR A 45 -11.31 -7.21 -3.65
N ARG A 46 -10.28 -6.36 -3.77
CA ARG A 46 -9.08 -6.64 -4.58
C ARG A 46 -7.79 -6.40 -3.81
N TRP A 47 -7.08 -7.49 -3.49
CA TRP A 47 -5.81 -7.43 -2.76
C TRP A 47 -4.73 -6.57 -3.46
N SER A 48 -4.72 -6.54 -4.79
CA SER A 48 -3.78 -5.74 -5.58
C SER A 48 -3.93 -4.23 -5.35
N SER A 49 -5.15 -3.78 -5.06
CA SER A 49 -5.39 -2.38 -4.69
C SER A 49 -4.90 -2.06 -3.27
N THR A 50 -5.00 -3.02 -2.34
CA THR A 50 -4.39 -2.92 -1.01
C THR A 50 -2.86 -2.81 -1.12
N PHE A 51 -2.24 -3.66 -1.96
CA PHE A 51 -0.81 -3.56 -2.25
C PHE A 51 -0.43 -2.18 -2.80
N ALA A 52 -1.14 -1.68 -3.81
CA ALA A 52 -0.88 -0.37 -4.41
C ALA A 52 -1.03 0.79 -3.39
N MET A 53 -2.03 0.74 -2.51
CA MET A 53 -2.23 1.72 -1.45
C MET A 53 -1.08 1.70 -0.45
N VAL A 54 -0.70 0.52 0.07
CA VAL A 54 0.37 0.39 1.07
C VAL A 54 1.72 0.80 0.48
N GLU A 55 2.01 0.39 -0.76
CA GLU A 55 3.22 0.82 -1.47
C GLU A 55 3.24 2.35 -1.65
N ARG A 56 2.09 2.95 -1.99
CA ARG A 56 1.97 4.41 -2.09
C ARG A 56 2.18 5.10 -0.75
N TYR A 57 1.65 4.55 0.34
CA TYR A 57 1.82 5.11 1.69
C TYR A 57 3.29 5.25 2.06
N PHE A 58 4.08 4.18 1.90
CA PHE A 58 5.51 4.25 2.23
C PHE A 58 6.29 5.24 1.36
N LYS A 59 5.90 5.44 0.11
CA LYS A 59 6.49 6.47 -0.77
C LYS A 59 6.08 7.90 -0.35
N LEU A 60 4.89 8.06 0.22
CA LEU A 60 4.38 9.34 0.72
C LEU A 60 4.92 9.69 2.10
N LYS A 61 5.17 8.69 2.95
CA LYS A 61 5.55 8.86 4.36
C LYS A 61 6.67 9.88 4.60
N PRO A 62 7.81 9.89 3.87
CA PRO A 62 8.88 10.85 4.11
C PRO A 62 8.45 12.30 3.88
N PHE A 63 7.48 12.52 3.00
CA PHE A 63 6.94 13.85 2.75
C PHE A 63 5.91 14.23 3.82
N LEU A 64 5.10 13.27 4.30
CA LEU A 64 4.14 13.51 5.38
C LEU A 64 4.84 13.89 6.70
N ASP A 65 5.96 13.22 7.02
CA ASP A 65 6.81 13.53 8.18
C ASP A 65 7.32 14.99 8.18
N SER A 66 7.34 15.66 7.02
CA SER A 66 7.86 17.02 6.84
C SER A 66 6.80 18.12 6.74
N VAL A 67 5.52 17.77 6.65
CA VAL A 67 4.47 18.69 6.17
C VAL A 67 3.62 19.31 7.29
N ASP A 68 3.28 18.60 8.37
CA ASP A 68 2.45 19.18 9.46
C ASP A 68 2.32 18.33 10.73
N ASP A 69 2.19 18.97 11.89
CA ASP A 69 1.87 18.33 13.19
C ASP A 69 0.43 17.78 13.21
N GLU A 70 -0.50 18.35 12.43
CA GLU A 70 -1.89 17.85 12.30
C GLU A 70 -1.96 16.48 11.64
N LEU A 71 -1.01 16.16 10.75
CA LEU A 71 -0.92 14.86 10.08
C LEU A 71 -0.30 13.79 10.99
N ALA A 72 0.40 14.19 12.06
CA ALA A 72 1.03 13.28 13.01
C ALA A 72 0.04 12.35 13.72
N VAL A 73 -1.23 12.77 13.87
CA VAL A 73 -2.31 11.94 14.44
C VAL A 73 -2.60 10.71 13.58
N TYR A 74 -2.35 10.79 12.27
CA TYR A 74 -2.54 9.69 11.32
C TYR A 74 -1.25 8.91 11.05
N MET A 75 -0.11 9.36 11.58
CA MET A 75 1.16 8.68 11.43
C MET A 75 1.17 7.43 12.30
N SER A 76 1.11 6.27 11.66
CA SER A 76 1.22 4.98 12.31
C SER A 76 2.48 4.93 13.18
N PHE A 77 2.32 4.51 14.44
CA PHE A 77 3.44 4.36 15.37
C PHE A 77 4.51 3.42 14.77
N PRO A 78 5.81 3.58 15.10
CA PRO A 78 6.90 2.78 14.51
C PRO A 78 6.67 1.25 14.52
N LEU A 79 5.89 0.76 15.48
CA LEU A 79 5.49 -0.65 15.59
C LEU A 79 4.46 -1.08 14.53
N GLU A 80 3.50 -0.22 14.21
CA GLU A 80 2.50 -0.45 13.15
C GLU A 80 3.19 -0.43 11.77
N ASP A 81 4.13 0.49 11.55
CA ASP A 81 4.92 0.57 10.31
C ASP A 81 5.74 -0.71 10.08
N LYS A 82 6.37 -1.26 11.13
CA LYS A 82 7.13 -2.53 11.02
C LYS A 82 6.23 -3.71 10.63
N ARG A 83 5.03 -3.79 11.23
CA ARG A 83 4.04 -4.82 10.87
C ARG A 83 3.56 -4.66 9.43
N LEU A 84 3.30 -3.43 9.01
CA LEU A 84 2.86 -3.10 7.66
C LEU A 84 3.95 -3.36 6.61
N CYS A 85 5.22 -3.09 6.92
CA CYS A 85 6.36 -3.46 6.08
C CYS A 85 6.41 -4.97 5.83
N GLY A 86 6.17 -5.78 6.87
CA GLY A 86 6.04 -7.24 6.73
C GLY A 86 4.94 -7.62 5.75
N ALA A 87 3.73 -7.07 5.93
CA ALA A 87 2.61 -7.30 5.03
C ALA A 87 2.91 -6.87 3.58
N LEU A 88 3.59 -5.73 3.39
CA LEU A 88 3.96 -5.25 2.06
C LEU A 88 4.94 -6.19 1.35
N ASN A 89 5.92 -6.75 2.07
CA ASN A 89 6.89 -7.67 1.49
C ASN A 89 6.21 -8.96 1.00
N GLU A 90 5.30 -9.52 1.79
CA GLU A 90 4.51 -10.69 1.39
C GLU A 90 3.62 -10.38 0.18
N LEU A 91 2.91 -9.24 0.20
CA LEU A 91 2.10 -8.81 -0.94
C LEU A 91 2.94 -8.59 -2.20
N LYS A 92 4.18 -8.10 -2.06
CA LYS A 92 5.12 -7.94 -3.17
C LYS A 92 5.56 -9.29 -3.75
N TYR A 93 5.75 -10.30 -2.90
CA TYR A 93 6.02 -11.66 -3.35
C TYR A 93 4.83 -12.20 -4.16
N PHE A 94 3.60 -12.10 -3.63
CA PHE A 94 2.40 -12.52 -4.35
C PHE A 94 2.21 -11.79 -5.68
N GLU A 95 2.46 -10.49 -5.73
CA GLU A 95 2.44 -9.70 -6.96
C GLU A 95 3.50 -10.17 -7.97
N SER A 96 4.71 -10.46 -7.51
CA SER A 96 5.76 -10.99 -8.38
C SER A 96 5.41 -12.37 -8.94
N VAL A 97 4.86 -13.27 -8.12
CA VAL A 97 4.44 -14.61 -8.55
C VAL A 97 3.28 -14.50 -9.54
N SER A 98 2.27 -13.67 -9.24
CA SER A 98 1.12 -13.46 -10.12
C SER A 98 1.54 -12.92 -11.49
N LYS A 99 2.43 -11.93 -11.54
CA LYS A 99 2.99 -11.41 -12.80
C LYS A 99 3.76 -12.45 -13.59
N LYS A 100 4.57 -13.28 -12.91
CA LYS A 100 5.29 -14.39 -13.57
C LYS A 100 4.31 -15.40 -14.17
N LEU A 101 3.26 -15.76 -13.42
CA LEU A 101 2.22 -16.69 -13.89
C LEU A 101 1.43 -16.16 -15.08
N GLN A 102 1.28 -14.84 -15.17
CA GLN A 102 0.58 -14.15 -16.25
C GLN A 102 1.48 -13.78 -17.44
N ASP A 103 2.78 -14.15 -17.43
CA ASP A 103 3.71 -13.82 -18.51
C ASP A 103 3.34 -14.60 -19.79
N GLU A 104 3.08 -13.86 -20.87
CA GLU A 104 2.68 -14.37 -22.18
C GLU A 104 3.74 -15.29 -22.81
N ARG A 105 5.00 -15.21 -22.35
CA ARG A 105 6.09 -16.10 -22.79
C ARG A 105 5.90 -17.56 -22.37
N GLY A 106 4.92 -17.83 -21.53
CA GLY A 106 4.53 -19.17 -21.09
C GLY A 106 5.49 -19.74 -20.04
N LEU A 107 4.95 -20.06 -18.86
CA LEU A 107 5.69 -20.84 -17.87
C LEU A 107 5.45 -22.33 -18.10
N THR A 108 6.51 -23.13 -17.96
CA THR A 108 6.38 -24.59 -17.93
C THR A 108 5.70 -25.02 -16.63
N LEU A 109 4.98 -26.14 -16.64
CA LEU A 109 4.36 -26.70 -15.43
C LEU A 109 5.38 -27.00 -14.33
N ALA A 110 6.62 -27.34 -14.70
CA ALA A 110 7.73 -27.52 -13.76
C ALA A 110 8.13 -26.19 -13.08
N ALA A 111 8.16 -25.08 -13.82
CA ALA A 111 8.42 -23.76 -13.27
C ALA A 111 7.28 -23.28 -12.36
N VAL A 112 6.02 -23.58 -12.72
CA VAL A 112 4.86 -23.29 -11.86
C VAL A 112 4.96 -24.06 -10.54
N ARG A 113 5.36 -25.34 -10.58
CA ARG A 113 5.57 -26.17 -9.39
C ARG A 113 6.71 -25.68 -8.50
N ALA A 114 7.67 -24.93 -9.03
CA ALA A 114 8.76 -24.36 -8.22
C ALA A 114 8.36 -23.06 -7.48
N LEU A 115 7.18 -22.48 -7.79
CA LEU A 115 6.69 -21.24 -7.17
C LEU A 115 5.78 -21.48 -5.95
N PHE A 116 5.34 -22.72 -5.71
CA PHE A 116 4.40 -23.14 -4.66
C PHE A 116 4.93 -24.38 -3.93
#